data_AF-A0A521EED0-F1
#
_entry.id   AF-A0A521EED0-F1
#
_cell.length_a   1.000
_cell.length_b   1.000
_cell.length_c   1.000
_cell.angle_alpha   90.00
_cell.angle_beta   90.00
_cell.angle_gamma   90.00
#
_symmetry.space_group_name_H-M   'P 1'
#
loop_
_entity.id
_entity.type
_entity.pdbx_description
1 polymer ?
#
loop_
_entity_poly.entity_id
_entity_poly.type
_entity_poly.pdbx_seq_one_letter_code
_entity_poly.pdbx_strand_id
1 'polypeptide(L)'
;MSEQHGPGVRQHNPLTTRVNQPNREEGVVRAGEHPVEHERPEDWGWHHRMRTAPQVAGWLTVVAMLSYTWGNHEGRMEDVFLFAIAAGLVVLLLWDLRRKRTAWRP
;
A
#
# COMPACT_ATOMS: atom_id res chain seq x y z
N MET A 1 -55.89 28.23 10.39
CA MET A 1 -54.42 28.14 10.48
C MET A 1 -53.99 27.08 9.50
N SER A 2 -53.57 27.46 8.28
CA SER A 2 -53.11 26.51 7.26
C SER A 2 -51.59 26.42 7.32
N GLU A 3 -51.08 25.28 7.78
CA GLU A 3 -49.67 24.94 7.67
C GLU A 3 -49.33 24.75 6.18
N GLN A 4 -48.55 25.67 5.63
CA GLN A 4 -48.02 25.56 4.28
C GLN A 4 -46.91 24.51 4.26
N HIS A 5 -47.25 23.27 3.91
CA HIS A 5 -46.25 22.31 3.41
C HIS A 5 -45.84 22.77 2.00
N GLY A 6 -44.76 23.54 1.91
CA GLY A 6 -44.15 23.88 0.63
C GLY A 6 -43.67 22.60 -0.07
N PRO A 7 -43.83 22.49 -1.41
CA PRO A 7 -43.33 21.34 -2.14
C PRO A 7 -41.82 21.24 -1.93
N GLY A 8 -41.36 20.12 -1.37
CA GLY A 8 -39.96 19.85 -1.12
C GLY A 8 -39.13 20.22 -2.33
N VAL A 9 -38.25 21.19 -2.16
CA VAL A 9 -37.49 21.82 -3.25
C VAL A 9 -36.61 20.74 -3.90
N ARG A 10 -37.08 20.15 -5.00
CA ARG A 10 -36.28 19.39 -5.95
C ARG A 10 -35.41 20.39 -6.71
N GLN A 11 -34.36 20.90 -6.05
CA GLN A 11 -33.36 21.74 -6.70
C GLN A 11 -32.56 20.87 -7.67
N HIS A 12 -32.93 20.92 -8.95
CA HIS A 12 -32.14 20.33 -10.03
C HIS A 12 -30.91 21.22 -10.23
N ASN A 13 -29.77 20.79 -9.70
CA ASN A 13 -28.48 21.44 -9.92
C ASN A 13 -27.74 20.65 -11.03
N PRO A 14 -27.37 21.28 -12.16
CA PRO A 14 -26.67 20.61 -13.26
C PRO A 14 -25.28 20.08 -12.88
N LEU A 15 -24.73 20.52 -11.74
CA LEU A 15 -23.46 20.06 -11.19
C LEU A 15 -23.60 18.80 -10.32
N THR A 16 -24.81 18.26 -10.16
CA THR A 16 -25.07 17.10 -9.30
C THR A 16 -25.94 16.07 -10.01
N THR A 17 -25.57 14.79 -9.88
CA THR A 17 -26.32 13.64 -10.36
C THR A 17 -26.85 12.85 -9.17
N ARG A 18 -28.09 12.40 -9.24
CA ARG A 18 -28.64 11.45 -8.27
C ARG A 18 -28.25 10.04 -8.67
N VAL A 19 -27.71 9.28 -7.73
CA VAL A 19 -27.41 7.86 -7.95
C VAL A 19 -28.13 7.02 -6.91
N ASN A 20 -28.73 5.93 -7.40
CA ASN A 20 -29.35 4.91 -6.56
C ASN A 20 -28.22 4.15 -5.84
N GLN A 21 -28.17 4.26 -4.51
CA GLN A 21 -27.23 3.54 -3.68
C GLN A 21 -27.95 2.34 -3.03
N PRO A 22 -27.36 1.13 -3.04
CA PRO A 22 -27.96 -0.02 -2.36
C PRO A 22 -28.08 0.26 -0.86
N ASN A 23 -29.28 0.08 -0.30
CA ASN A 23 -29.62 0.33 1.12
C ASN A 23 -29.60 1.81 1.60
N ARG A 24 -29.67 2.81 0.71
CA ARG A 24 -29.83 4.23 1.11
C ARG A 24 -30.86 4.97 0.23
N GLU A 25 -31.54 5.97 0.79
CA GLU A 25 -32.29 6.98 0.02
C GLU A 25 -31.35 7.67 -1.00
N GLU A 26 -31.83 7.89 -2.23
CA GLU A 26 -31.05 8.39 -3.39
C GLU A 26 -29.98 9.44 -3.01
N GLY A 27 -28.70 9.10 -3.21
CA GLY A 27 -27.58 9.98 -2.93
C GLY A 27 -27.39 11.03 -4.03
N VAL A 28 -27.09 12.27 -3.65
CA VAL A 28 -26.70 13.34 -4.58
C VAL A 28 -25.16 13.38 -4.65
N VAL A 29 -24.59 12.97 -5.78
CA VAL A 29 -23.14 13.05 -6.08
C VAL A 29 -22.86 14.17 -7.08
N ARG A 30 -21.62 14.67 -7.15
CA ARG A 30 -21.26 15.61 -8.22
C ARG A 30 -21.41 14.94 -9.59
N ALA A 31 -21.80 15.72 -10.59
CA ALA A 31 -21.88 15.27 -11.97
C ALA A 31 -20.50 14.76 -12.42
N GLY A 32 -20.42 13.48 -12.80
CA GLY A 32 -19.18 12.81 -13.22
C GLY A 32 -18.44 12.04 -12.11
N GLU A 33 -18.93 12.05 -10.87
CA GLU A 33 -18.33 11.33 -9.74
C GLU A 33 -19.09 10.03 -9.47
N HIS A 34 -18.38 8.92 -9.30
CA HIS A 34 -19.00 7.63 -8.97
C HIS A 34 -19.34 7.57 -7.47
N PRO A 35 -20.49 7.00 -7.09
CA PRO A 35 -20.76 6.70 -5.69
C PRO A 35 -19.71 5.71 -5.17
N VAL A 36 -19.16 5.98 -3.99
CA VAL A 36 -18.31 5.02 -3.30
C VAL A 36 -19.19 3.86 -2.83
N GLU A 37 -19.26 2.81 -3.64
CA GLU A 37 -20.03 1.58 -3.35
C GLU A 37 -19.41 0.79 -2.17
N HIS A 38 -18.08 0.87 -2.02
CA HIS A 38 -17.34 0.25 -0.92
C HIS A 38 -16.02 0.99 -0.66
N GLU A 39 -15.67 1.19 0.61
CA GLU A 39 -14.36 1.70 1.00
C GLU A 39 -13.30 0.66 0.62
N ARG A 40 -12.37 1.01 -0.25
CA ARG A 40 -11.25 0.12 -0.58
C ARG A 40 -10.12 0.46 0.38
N PRO A 41 -9.33 -0.52 0.85
CA PRO A 41 -8.18 -0.25 1.68
C PRO A 41 -7.32 0.87 1.07
N GLU A 42 -7.15 0.86 -0.25
CA GLU A 42 -6.48 1.87 -1.11
C GLU A 42 -6.83 3.34 -0.82
N ASP A 43 -7.99 3.60 -0.22
CA ASP A 43 -8.52 4.95 -0.07
C ASP A 43 -8.10 5.61 1.27
N TRP A 44 -7.57 4.86 2.26
CA TRP A 44 -7.13 5.38 3.58
C TRP A 44 -5.72 6.04 3.62
N GLY A 45 -5.02 6.13 2.48
CA GLY A 45 -3.71 6.78 2.35
C GLY A 45 -2.43 5.93 2.49
N TRP A 46 -2.43 4.81 3.24
CA TRP A 46 -1.21 4.00 3.41
C TRP A 46 -1.04 2.88 2.36
N HIS A 47 -0.64 3.25 1.13
CA HIS A 47 -0.47 2.31 -0.01
C HIS A 47 0.83 2.45 -0.78
N HIS A 48 1.72 3.32 -0.31
CA HIS A 48 2.90 3.66 -1.06
C HIS A 48 3.91 2.51 -1.02
N ARG A 49 3.89 1.69 -2.07
CA ARG A 49 4.92 0.69 -2.33
C ARG A 49 6.05 1.34 -3.14
N MET A 50 7.11 1.76 -2.46
CA MET A 50 8.34 2.17 -3.13
C MET A 50 8.97 0.96 -3.84
N ARG A 51 9.30 1.10 -5.14
CA ARG A 51 9.87 0.00 -5.95
C ARG A 51 11.26 -0.43 -5.45
N THR A 52 12.01 0.49 -4.84
CA THR A 52 13.42 0.32 -4.46
C THR A 52 13.65 0.24 -2.94
N ALA A 53 12.76 0.77 -2.10
CA ALA A 53 13.00 0.82 -0.65
C ALA A 53 13.30 -0.55 -0.01
N PRO A 54 12.60 -1.66 -0.36
CA PRO A 54 12.92 -2.98 0.20
C PRO A 54 14.33 -3.46 -0.19
N GLN A 55 14.82 -3.09 -1.37
CA GLN A 55 16.16 -3.45 -1.82
C GLN A 55 17.22 -2.70 -1.04
N VAL A 56 17.05 -1.38 -0.88
CA VAL A 56 17.98 -0.55 -0.09
C VAL A 56 18.01 -1.02 1.37
N ALA A 57 16.84 -1.22 1.99
CA ALA A 57 16.74 -1.73 3.35
C ALA A 57 17.42 -3.11 3.50
N GLY A 58 17.19 -4.03 2.57
CA GLY A 58 17.81 -5.35 2.59
C GLY A 58 19.34 -5.30 2.53
N TRP A 59 19.91 -4.49 1.62
CA TRP A 59 21.37 -4.34 1.53
C TRP A 59 21.97 -3.67 2.76
N LEU A 60 21.28 -2.67 3.34
CA LEU A 60 21.69 -2.07 4.61
C LEU A 60 21.71 -3.10 5.74
N THR A 61 20.71 -3.97 5.82
CA THR A 61 20.68 -5.07 6.79
C THR A 61 21.85 -6.03 6.59
N VAL A 62 22.19 -6.40 5.35
CA VAL A 62 23.37 -7.26 5.07
C VAL A 62 24.64 -6.60 5.58
N VAL A 63 24.86 -5.31 5.28
CA VAL A 63 26.04 -4.57 5.75
C VAL A 63 26.08 -4.51 7.27
N ALA A 64 24.96 -4.22 7.92
CA ALA A 64 24.86 -4.20 9.37
C ALA A 64 25.21 -5.57 9.98
N MET A 65 24.65 -6.66 9.46
CA MET A 65 24.96 -8.01 9.95
C MET A 65 26.45 -8.37 9.79
N LEU A 66 27.05 -8.03 8.65
CA LEU A 66 28.48 -8.30 8.45
C LEU A 66 29.36 -7.41 9.32
N SER A 67 28.91 -6.19 9.67
CA SER A 67 29.66 -5.36 10.62
C SER A 67 29.75 -5.96 12.02
N TYR A 68 28.78 -6.79 12.43
CA TYR A 68 28.82 -7.52 13.70
C TYR A 68 29.92 -8.60 13.73
N THR A 69 30.59 -8.91 12.61
CA THR A 69 31.73 -9.85 12.64
C THR A 69 33.03 -9.21 13.13
N TRP A 70 33.07 -7.87 13.22
CA TRP A 70 34.19 -7.15 13.83
C TRP A 70 33.91 -6.89 15.31
N GLY A 71 34.66 -7.53 16.20
CA GLY A 71 34.49 -7.37 17.63
C GLY A 71 35.20 -8.44 18.44
N ASN A 72 34.78 -8.60 19.71
CA ASN A 72 35.36 -9.55 20.67
C ASN A 72 34.74 -10.95 20.54
N HIS A 73 34.69 -11.52 19.33
CA HIS A 73 34.13 -12.86 19.11
C HIS A 73 35.20 -13.92 19.41
N GLU A 74 35.11 -14.53 20.59
CA GLU A 74 35.97 -15.67 20.96
C GLU A 74 35.36 -17.00 20.45
N GLY A 75 34.03 -17.08 20.43
CA GLY A 75 33.27 -18.21 19.88
C GLY A 75 32.85 -17.95 18.45
N ARG A 76 33.49 -18.63 17.49
CA ARG A 76 33.20 -18.51 16.05
C ARG A 76 31.79 -18.97 15.63
N MET A 77 31.00 -19.51 16.55
CA MET A 77 29.66 -20.02 16.25
C MET A 77 28.69 -18.87 15.87
N GLU A 78 28.83 -17.71 16.50
CA GLU A 78 28.03 -16.53 16.16
C GLU A 78 28.30 -16.08 14.73
N ASP A 79 29.57 -16.01 14.33
CA ASP A 79 29.98 -15.66 12.97
C ASP A 79 29.34 -16.58 11.94
N VAL A 80 29.27 -17.90 12.22
CA VAL A 80 28.65 -18.87 11.31
C VAL A 80 27.18 -18.52 11.05
N PHE A 81 26.43 -18.16 12.09
CA PHE A 81 25.03 -17.76 11.92
C PHE A 81 24.91 -16.40 11.23
N LEU A 82 25.75 -15.42 11.58
CA LEU A 82 25.77 -14.11 10.91
C LEU A 82 26.03 -14.27 9.40
N PHE A 83 27.03 -15.06 9.02
CA PHE A 83 27.34 -15.33 7.62
C PHE A 83 26.24 -16.13 6.93
N ALA A 84 25.68 -17.17 7.58
CA ALA A 84 24.62 -17.98 6.97
C ALA A 84 23.36 -17.14 6.67
N ILE A 85 22.93 -16.32 7.62
CA ILE A 85 21.75 -15.46 7.45
C ILE A 85 22.04 -14.35 6.43
N ALA A 86 23.21 -13.68 6.52
CA ALA A 86 23.59 -12.64 5.56
C ALA A 86 23.67 -13.19 4.13
N ALA A 87 24.27 -14.36 3.94
CA ALA A 87 24.34 -15.02 2.63
C ALA A 87 22.94 -15.38 2.10
N GLY A 88 22.06 -15.92 2.95
CA GLY A 88 20.67 -16.17 2.57
C GLY A 88 19.93 -14.90 2.12
N LEU A 89 20.12 -13.79 2.85
CA LEU A 89 19.54 -12.49 2.51
C LEU A 89 20.08 -11.96 1.17
N VAL A 90 21.39 -12.06 0.92
CA VAL A 90 22.00 -11.68 -0.37
C VAL A 90 21.39 -12.49 -1.52
N VAL A 91 21.25 -13.81 -1.36
CA VAL A 91 20.63 -14.66 -2.39
C VAL A 91 19.20 -14.22 -2.69
N LEU A 92 18.40 -13.95 -1.65
CA LEU A 92 17.03 -13.48 -1.82
C LEU A 92 16.96 -12.10 -2.50
N LEU A 93 17.83 -11.16 -2.16
CA LEU A 93 17.88 -9.84 -2.77
C LEU A 93 18.27 -9.91 -4.24
N LEU A 94 19.27 -10.71 -4.58
CA LEU A 94 19.68 -10.94 -5.96
C LEU A 94 18.57 -11.64 -6.77
N TRP A 95 17.88 -12.60 -6.16
CA TRP A 95 16.73 -13.26 -6.78
C TRP A 95 15.59 -12.27 -7.04
N ASP A 96 15.25 -11.40 -6.08
CA ASP A 96 14.25 -10.36 -6.24
C ASP A 96 14.63 -9.38 -7.36
N LEU A 97 15.91 -8.94 -7.44
CA LEU A 97 16.40 -8.11 -8.54
C LEU A 97 16.24 -8.81 -9.90
N ARG A 98 16.58 -10.10 -9.97
CA ARG A 98 16.43 -10.90 -11.20
C ARG A 98 14.96 -11.03 -11.59
N ARG A 99 14.07 -11.35 -10.64
CA ARG A 99 12.62 -11.46 -10.85
C ARG A 99 12.02 -10.14 -11.35
N LYS A 100 12.41 -9.01 -10.76
CA LYS A 100 11.97 -7.67 -11.19
C LYS A 100 12.41 -7.34 -12.61
N ARG A 101 13.59 -7.80 -13.04
CA ARG A 101 14.09 -7.67 -14.42
C ARG A 101 13.44 -8.62 -15.42
N THR A 102 12.71 -9.63 -14.98
CA THR A 102 12.02 -10.56 -15.90
C THR A 102 10.50 -10.48 -15.76
N ALA A 103 9.98 -9.48 -15.05
CA ALA A 103 8.56 -9.34 -14.74
C ALA A 103 7.66 -9.13 -15.97
N TRP A 104 8.23 -8.80 -17.12
CA TRP A 104 7.51 -8.66 -18.40
C TRP A 104 7.49 -9.94 -19.24
N ARG A 105 8.19 -11.01 -18.82
CA ARG A 105 8.17 -12.31 -19.48
C ARG A 105 7.12 -13.17 -18.76
N PRO A 106 6.11 -13.72 -19.47
CA PRO A 106 5.09 -14.59 -18.89
C PRO A 106 5.69 -15.83 -18.22
#